data_AF-A0AAW0NWA8-F1
#
_entry.id   AF-A0AAW0NWA8-F1
#
_cell.length_a   1.000
_cell.length_b   1.000
_cell.length_c   1.000
_cell.angle_alpha   90.00
_cell.angle_beta   90.00
_cell.angle_gamma   90.00
#
_symmetry.space_group_name_H-M   'P 1'
#
loop_
_entity.id
_entity.type
_entity.pdbx_description
1 polymer ?
#
loop_
_entity_poly.entity_id
_entity_poly.type
_entity_poly.pdbx_seq_one_letter_code
_entity_poly.pdbx_strand_id
1 'polypeptide(L)'
;MKLAANRIYEILPQRIQQWQQSPCIAEEHGKKQLERIRKEQQNARLRLTEMERRFHELEGIIAKAKQQAVQQDEEVNEGDSEDTDLQIFCVSCSHPVNPKVALRHMERCYAKYESQTSFGSMYPTRIEGATRLFCDVYNPQSKTYCKRLQVLCPEHSRDPKVPVDEVCGCPLVKNVFELTGEYCKVSKRKCNKHYNWEKLRRAEVDLERVRVWYKLDELFEQERNVRTAMTNRAGLLALMLHQTIQHDPLTTDLRSNKDR
;
A
#
# COMPACT_ATOMS: atom_id res chain seq x y z
N MET A 1 -22.02 -5.07 49.03
CA MET A 1 -21.92 -3.87 48.18
C MET A 1 -21.35 -2.64 48.90
N LYS A 2 -21.77 -2.31 50.14
CA LYS A 2 -21.26 -1.12 50.89
C LYS A 2 -19.72 -1.08 51.07
N LEU A 3 -19.09 -2.22 51.36
CA LEU A 3 -17.64 -2.27 51.62
C LEU A 3 -16.78 -1.85 50.40
N ALA A 4 -17.18 -2.25 49.19
CA ALA A 4 -16.44 -1.90 47.97
C ALA A 4 -16.56 -0.40 47.66
N ALA A 5 -17.75 0.18 47.82
CA ALA A 5 -17.98 1.60 47.66
C ALA A 5 -17.15 2.43 48.67
N ASN A 6 -17.17 2.05 49.95
CA ASN A 6 -16.40 2.74 50.98
C ASN A 6 -14.89 2.71 50.69
N ARG A 7 -14.35 1.56 50.26
CA ARG A 7 -12.95 1.44 49.84
C ARG A 7 -12.59 2.35 48.67
N ILE A 8 -13.49 2.51 47.69
CA ILE A 8 -13.27 3.43 46.58
C ILE A 8 -13.21 4.88 47.07
N TYR A 9 -14.16 5.32 47.90
CA TYR A 9 -14.18 6.70 48.40
C TYR A 9 -13.00 7.04 49.32
N GLU A 10 -12.51 6.09 50.11
CA GLU A 10 -11.42 6.32 51.04
C GLU A 10 -10.04 6.22 50.37
N ILE A 11 -9.83 5.22 49.50
CA ILE A 11 -8.50 4.88 48.98
C ILE A 11 -8.22 5.60 47.64
N LEU A 12 -9.21 5.66 46.75
CA LEU A 12 -8.99 6.15 45.39
C LEU A 12 -8.49 7.61 45.33
N PRO A 13 -9.04 8.57 46.11
CA PRO A 13 -8.56 9.95 46.05
C PRO A 13 -7.07 10.09 46.38
N GLN A 14 -6.60 9.35 47.40
CA GLN A 14 -5.19 9.33 47.79
C GLN A 14 -4.32 8.70 46.68
N ARG A 15 -4.80 7.61 46.06
CA ARG A 15 -4.11 6.96 44.93
C ARG A 15 -3.99 7.87 43.71
N ILE A 16 -5.04 8.61 43.38
CA ILE A 16 -5.02 9.57 42.27
C ILE A 16 -4.00 10.68 42.55
N GLN A 17 -3.98 11.24 43.76
CA GLN A 17 -3.02 12.27 44.13
C GLN A 17 -1.58 11.74 44.05
N GLN A 18 -1.30 10.55 44.59
CA GLN A 18 0.02 9.91 44.48
C GLN A 18 0.44 9.70 43.02
N TRP A 19 -0.47 9.19 42.18
CA TRP A 19 -0.21 9.00 40.76
C TRP A 19 0.11 10.31 40.03
N GLN A 20 -0.62 11.39 40.34
CA GLN A 20 -0.39 12.70 39.74
C GLN A 20 0.94 13.35 40.20
N GLN A 21 1.38 13.05 41.42
CA GLN A 21 2.61 13.61 42.00
C GLN A 21 3.88 12.89 41.52
N SER A 22 3.80 11.62 41.14
CA SER A 22 4.96 10.81 40.76
C SER A 22 4.94 10.45 39.27
N PRO A 23 5.65 11.19 38.39
CA PRO A 23 5.76 10.82 36.99
C PRO A 23 6.44 9.46 36.85
N CYS A 24 5.77 8.50 36.18
CA CYS A 24 6.33 7.17 35.97
C CYS A 24 7.07 7.04 34.63
N ILE A 25 8.17 6.29 34.61
CA ILE A 25 8.95 5.99 33.38
C ILE A 25 8.06 5.39 32.29
N ALA A 26 7.11 4.53 32.66
CA ALA A 26 6.20 3.89 31.72
C ALA A 26 5.29 4.89 30.98
N GLU A 27 4.89 5.99 31.63
CA GLU A 27 4.10 7.05 31.01
C GLU A 27 4.96 7.92 30.09
N GLU A 28 6.20 8.22 30.47
CA GLU A 28 7.16 8.92 29.61
C GLU A 28 7.48 8.10 28.34
N HIS A 29 7.69 6.80 28.49
CA HIS A 29 7.86 5.88 27.35
C HIS A 29 6.63 5.86 26.46
N GLY A 30 5.42 5.81 27.04
CA GLY A 30 4.17 5.91 26.30
C GLY A 30 4.06 7.21 25.50
N LYS A 31 4.36 8.36 26.12
CA LYS A 31 4.37 9.67 25.44
C LYS A 31 5.37 9.72 24.28
N LYS A 32 6.62 9.28 24.51
CA LYS A 32 7.65 9.20 23.46
C LYS A 32 7.26 8.27 22.31
N GLN A 33 6.65 7.13 22.62
CA GLN A 33 6.14 6.20 21.59
C GLN A 33 5.00 6.84 20.78
N LEU A 34 4.05 7.52 21.42
CA LEU A 34 2.98 8.23 20.72
C LEU A 34 3.51 9.35 19.82
N GLU A 35 4.50 10.12 20.29
CA GLU A 35 5.16 11.14 19.46
C GLU A 35 5.84 10.54 18.23
N ARG A 36 6.56 9.42 18.41
CA ARG A 36 7.17 8.69 17.28
C ARG A 36 6.10 8.21 16.29
N ILE A 37 5.05 7.55 16.78
CA ILE A 37 3.96 7.04 15.94
C ILE A 37 3.28 8.18 15.17
N ARG A 38 3.00 9.32 15.82
CA ARG A 38 2.42 10.50 15.15
C ARG A 38 3.31 11.03 14.04
N LYS A 39 4.63 11.10 14.26
CA LYS A 39 5.59 11.50 13.23
C LYS A 39 5.59 10.51 12.06
N GLU A 40 5.56 9.21 12.33
CA GLU A 40 5.48 8.18 11.29
C GLU A 40 4.16 8.24 10.51
N GLN A 41 3.03 8.49 11.19
CA GLN A 41 1.73 8.70 10.55
C GLN A 41 1.76 9.92 9.61
N GLN A 42 2.34 11.04 10.06
CA GLN A 42 2.50 12.24 9.24
C GLN A 42 3.35 11.95 8.00
N ASN A 43 4.49 11.27 8.16
CA ASN A 43 5.35 10.89 7.04
C ASN A 43 4.64 9.96 6.05
N ALA A 44 3.86 9.00 6.54
CA ALA A 44 3.10 8.09 5.69
C ALA A 44 2.00 8.84 4.93
N ARG A 45 1.29 9.81 5.55
CA ARG A 45 0.34 10.69 4.85
C ARG A 45 1.01 11.51 3.75
N LEU A 46 2.16 12.13 4.04
CA LEU A 46 2.93 12.86 3.03
C LEU A 46 3.34 11.96 1.86
N ARG A 47 3.80 10.74 2.14
CA ARG A 47 4.12 9.75 1.10
C ARG A 47 2.88 9.37 0.27
N LEU A 48 1.71 9.31 0.88
CA LEU A 48 0.45 9.01 0.20
C LEU A 48 0.09 10.12 -0.81
N THR A 49 0.18 11.38 -0.39
CA THR A 49 0.01 12.55 -1.27
C THR A 49 1.03 12.56 -2.41
N GLU A 50 2.28 12.21 -2.13
CA GLU A 50 3.32 12.07 -3.16
C GLU A 50 3.01 10.94 -4.15
N MET A 51 2.46 9.80 -3.71
CA MET A 51 2.03 8.74 -4.62
C MET A 51 0.82 9.16 -5.47
N GLU A 52 -0.11 9.94 -4.91
CA GLU A 52 -1.22 10.51 -5.67
C GLU A 52 -0.70 11.48 -6.74
N ARG A 53 0.27 12.34 -6.43
CA ARG A 53 0.92 13.20 -7.42
C ARG A 53 1.53 12.37 -8.56
N ARG A 54 2.30 11.33 -8.22
CA ARG A 54 2.92 10.43 -9.21
C ARG A 54 1.89 9.72 -10.09
N PHE A 55 0.74 9.32 -9.53
CA PHE A 55 -0.35 8.74 -10.30
C PHE A 55 -0.87 9.74 -11.36
N HIS A 56 -1.15 10.99 -10.97
CA HIS A 56 -1.61 12.02 -11.91
C HIS A 56 -0.55 12.37 -12.96
N GLU A 57 0.73 12.38 -12.58
CA GLU A 57 1.84 12.57 -13.51
C GLU A 57 1.92 11.45 -14.53
N LEU A 58 1.76 10.19 -14.10
CA LEU A 58 1.70 9.04 -14.99
C LEU A 58 0.54 9.15 -15.97
N GLU A 59 -0.68 9.48 -15.50
CA GLU A 59 -1.82 9.69 -16.39
C GLU A 59 -1.59 10.85 -17.36
N GLY A 60 -0.93 11.93 -16.91
CA GLY A 60 -0.53 13.04 -17.77
C GLY A 60 0.47 12.64 -18.86
N ILE A 61 1.45 11.79 -18.53
CA ILE A 61 2.40 11.22 -19.49
C ILE A 61 1.66 10.34 -20.51
N ILE A 62 0.77 9.46 -20.05
CA ILE A 62 -0.02 8.58 -20.92
C ILE A 62 -0.90 9.41 -21.86
N ALA A 63 -1.56 10.45 -21.35
CA ALA A 63 -2.40 11.32 -22.16
C ALA A 63 -1.60 12.07 -23.25
N LYS A 64 -0.42 12.61 -22.90
CA LYS A 64 0.48 13.26 -23.85
C LYS A 64 1.00 12.29 -24.90
N ALA A 65 1.34 11.07 -24.50
CA ALA A 65 1.85 10.06 -25.40
C ALA A 65 0.78 9.62 -26.42
N LYS A 66 -0.48 9.48 -26.00
CA LYS A 66 -1.61 9.14 -26.90
C LYS A 66 -1.91 10.18 -27.97
N GLN A 67 -1.43 11.41 -27.82
CA GLN A 67 -1.56 12.47 -28.83
C GLN A 67 -0.53 12.35 -29.95
N GLN A 68 0.48 11.48 -29.82
CA GLN A 68 1.48 11.27 -30.86
C GLN A 68 0.90 10.47 -32.03
N ALA A 69 1.37 10.76 -33.24
CA ALA A 69 1.02 9.99 -34.41
C ALA A 69 1.76 8.65 -34.45
N VAL A 70 1.07 7.60 -34.89
CA VAL A 70 1.70 6.32 -35.19
C VAL A 70 2.64 6.50 -36.37
N GLN A 71 3.87 6.02 -36.19
CA GLN A 71 4.81 5.94 -37.29
C GLN A 71 4.29 4.87 -38.28
N GLN A 72 3.89 5.31 -39.48
CA GLN A 72 3.53 4.41 -40.58
C GLN A 72 4.83 3.78 -41.08
N ASP A 73 4.90 2.44 -41.10
CA ASP A 73 6.10 1.65 -41.31
C ASP A 73 6.87 2.11 -42.58
N GLU A 74 8.09 2.65 -42.43
CA GLU A 74 9.21 2.09 -43.19
C GLU A 74 9.43 0.73 -42.56
N GLU A 75 9.32 -0.31 -43.38
CA GLU A 75 9.46 -1.72 -43.02
C GLU A 75 10.33 -1.90 -41.78
N VAL A 76 9.73 -2.28 -40.65
CA VAL A 76 10.48 -2.88 -39.56
C VAL A 76 10.89 -4.27 -40.05
N ASN A 77 11.85 -4.27 -40.96
CA ASN A 77 12.66 -5.40 -41.36
C ASN A 77 13.62 -5.68 -40.20
N GLU A 78 13.06 -5.95 -39.01
CA GLU A 78 13.81 -6.59 -37.92
C GLU A 78 13.95 -8.06 -38.34
N GLY A 79 14.95 -8.29 -39.19
CA GLY A 79 15.58 -9.58 -39.47
C GLY A 79 14.62 -10.74 -39.68
N ASP A 80 14.39 -11.07 -40.95
CA ASP A 80 14.07 -12.44 -41.38
C ASP A 80 15.31 -13.35 -41.19
N SER A 81 15.91 -13.30 -40.00
CA SER A 81 17.07 -14.10 -39.60
C SER A 81 16.51 -15.26 -38.80
N GLU A 82 16.45 -16.44 -39.43
CA GLU A 82 16.70 -17.80 -38.92
C GLU A 82 16.34 -18.17 -37.46
N ASP A 83 15.41 -17.47 -36.81
CA ASP A 83 15.13 -17.61 -35.37
C ASP A 83 13.88 -18.46 -35.09
N THR A 84 13.53 -19.33 -36.04
CA THR A 84 12.31 -20.15 -35.99
C THR A 84 12.35 -21.21 -34.89
N ASP A 85 13.53 -21.51 -34.35
CA ASP A 85 13.77 -22.55 -33.34
C ASP A 85 13.90 -22.03 -31.91
N LEU A 86 14.05 -20.72 -31.67
CA LEU A 86 14.06 -20.20 -30.31
C LEU A 86 12.66 -20.29 -29.71
N GLN A 87 12.54 -21.07 -28.63
CA GLN A 87 11.30 -21.24 -27.86
C GLN A 87 11.53 -20.82 -26.41
N ILE A 88 10.61 -20.04 -25.87
CA ILE A 88 10.58 -19.68 -24.45
C ILE A 88 9.45 -20.46 -23.79
N PHE A 89 9.73 -21.14 -22.68
CA PHE A 89 8.71 -21.86 -21.94
C PHE A 89 7.90 -20.90 -21.05
N CYS A 90 6.58 -20.99 -21.12
CA CYS A 90 5.71 -20.23 -20.21
C CYS A 90 5.85 -20.76 -18.79
N VAL A 91 6.14 -19.88 -17.82
CA VAL A 91 6.27 -20.26 -16.40
C VAL A 91 4.96 -20.83 -15.82
N SER A 92 3.80 -20.42 -16.34
CA SER A 92 2.50 -20.84 -15.80
C SER A 92 1.99 -22.18 -16.36
N CYS A 93 2.20 -22.47 -17.64
CA CYS A 93 1.70 -23.71 -18.27
C CYS A 93 2.80 -24.61 -18.85
N SER A 94 4.06 -24.22 -18.77
CA SER A 94 5.23 -24.94 -19.30
C SER A 94 5.18 -25.22 -20.81
N HIS A 95 4.28 -24.59 -21.55
CA HIS A 95 4.24 -24.74 -23.01
C HIS A 95 5.34 -23.91 -23.66
N PRO A 96 5.99 -24.42 -24.72
CA PRO A 96 6.91 -23.62 -25.52
C PRO A 96 6.13 -22.54 -26.29
N VAL A 97 6.66 -21.32 -26.27
CA VAL A 97 6.04 -20.15 -26.90
C VAL A 97 7.10 -19.42 -27.73
N ASN A 98 6.69 -18.96 -28.92
CA ASN A 98 7.55 -18.12 -29.75
C ASN A 98 7.88 -16.80 -29.02
N PRO A 99 9.16 -16.38 -28.96
CA PRO A 99 9.60 -15.16 -28.31
C PRO A 99 8.81 -13.90 -28.70
N LYS A 100 8.39 -13.79 -29.97
CA LYS A 100 7.61 -12.63 -30.48
C LYS A 100 6.25 -12.47 -29.80
N VAL A 101 5.66 -13.56 -29.28
CA VAL A 101 4.33 -13.53 -28.62
C VAL A 101 4.39 -13.98 -27.15
N ALA A 102 5.58 -14.22 -26.61
CA ALA A 102 5.79 -14.76 -25.26
C ALA A 102 5.10 -13.92 -24.18
N LEU A 103 5.28 -12.59 -24.19
CA LEU A 103 4.67 -11.70 -23.19
C LEU A 103 3.13 -11.74 -23.23
N ARG A 104 2.53 -11.78 -24.43
CA ARG A 104 1.07 -11.90 -24.60
C ARG A 104 0.54 -13.22 -24.08
N HIS A 105 1.24 -14.31 -24.38
CA HIS A 105 0.86 -15.62 -23.86
C HIS A 105 0.98 -15.65 -22.34
N MET A 106 2.11 -15.23 -21.79
CA MET A 106 2.37 -15.27 -20.34
C MET A 106 1.35 -14.45 -19.55
N GLU A 107 0.98 -13.25 -20.02
CA GLU A 107 -0.02 -12.41 -19.34
C GLU A 107 -1.41 -13.07 -19.34
N ARG A 108 -1.85 -13.59 -20.49
CA ARG A 108 -3.15 -14.30 -20.60
C ARG A 108 -3.18 -15.60 -19.82
N CYS A 109 -2.07 -16.35 -19.86
CA CYS A 109 -1.93 -17.61 -19.15
C CYS A 109 -1.96 -17.36 -17.64
N TYR A 110 -1.19 -16.38 -17.16
CA TYR A 110 -1.22 -15.94 -15.78
C TYR A 110 -2.63 -15.51 -15.36
N ALA A 111 -3.29 -14.65 -16.13
CA ALA A 111 -4.65 -14.20 -15.83
C ALA A 111 -5.67 -15.36 -15.75
N LYS A 112 -5.51 -16.40 -16.59
CA LYS A 112 -6.34 -17.62 -16.57
C LYS A 112 -6.10 -18.47 -15.32
N TYR A 113 -4.86 -18.59 -14.85
CA TYR A 113 -4.56 -19.31 -13.61
C TYR A 113 -5.02 -18.51 -12.39
N GLU A 114 -4.72 -17.22 -12.38
CA GLU A 114 -5.00 -16.33 -11.28
C GLU A 114 -6.52 -16.21 -11.04
N SER A 115 -7.34 -16.17 -12.10
CA SER A 115 -8.81 -16.12 -11.99
C SER A 115 -9.47 -17.39 -11.41
N GLN A 116 -8.73 -18.49 -11.22
CA GLN A 116 -9.26 -19.69 -10.56
C GLN A 116 -9.36 -19.52 -9.04
N THR A 117 -8.70 -18.51 -8.49
CA THR A 117 -8.75 -18.18 -7.06
C THR A 117 -9.49 -16.87 -6.86
N SER A 118 -10.52 -16.89 -6.00
CA SER A 118 -11.26 -15.69 -5.65
C SER A 118 -10.70 -15.07 -4.38
N PHE A 119 -10.28 -13.81 -4.46
CA PHE A 119 -9.94 -13.01 -3.28
C PHE A 119 -11.05 -11.98 -3.04
N GLY A 120 -11.72 -12.10 -1.89
CA GLY A 120 -12.79 -11.18 -1.56
C GLY A 120 -13.01 -11.01 -0.06
N SER A 121 -13.72 -9.94 0.31
CA SER A 121 -14.19 -9.76 1.68
C SER A 121 -15.67 -9.37 1.70
N MET A 122 -16.31 -9.47 2.86
CA MET A 122 -17.74 -9.16 3.02
C MET A 122 -18.07 -7.67 2.82
N TYR A 123 -17.06 -6.79 2.91
CA TYR A 123 -17.26 -5.34 2.91
C TYR A 123 -16.48 -4.68 1.77
N PRO A 124 -17.03 -3.66 1.09
CA PRO A 124 -16.30 -2.92 0.08
C PRO A 124 -15.15 -2.12 0.72
N THR A 125 -14.07 -1.89 -0.01
CA THR A 125 -12.97 -1.07 0.50
C THR A 125 -13.41 0.39 0.49
N ARG A 126 -13.34 1.05 1.65
CA ARG A 126 -13.64 2.47 1.79
C ARG A 126 -12.36 3.22 2.08
N ILE A 127 -11.78 3.81 1.04
CA ILE A 127 -10.65 4.72 1.17
C ILE A 127 -11.15 6.07 0.68
N GLU A 128 -11.31 7.02 1.60
CA GLU A 128 -11.77 8.37 1.27
C GLU A 128 -10.72 9.10 0.40
N GLY A 129 -11.18 9.86 -0.60
CA GLY A 129 -10.33 10.72 -1.43
C GLY A 129 -9.44 10.04 -2.47
N ALA A 130 -9.33 8.71 -2.46
CA ALA A 130 -8.48 7.98 -3.39
C ALA A 130 -9.23 7.50 -4.65
N THR A 131 -8.60 7.61 -5.82
CA THR A 131 -8.97 6.78 -6.98
C THR A 131 -9.03 5.31 -6.56
N ARG A 132 -10.08 4.61 -6.99
CA ARG A 132 -10.40 3.23 -6.58
C ARG A 132 -9.19 2.31 -6.81
N LEU A 133 -8.60 1.83 -5.71
CA LEU A 133 -7.42 0.95 -5.73
C LEU A 133 -7.78 -0.52 -5.96
N PHE A 134 -8.91 -0.95 -5.39
CA PHE A 134 -9.39 -2.32 -5.44
C PHE A 134 -10.60 -2.45 -6.35
N CYS A 135 -10.72 -3.61 -6.99
CA CYS A 135 -11.82 -3.91 -7.89
C CYS A 135 -13.19 -3.70 -7.23
N ASP A 136 -13.41 -4.26 -6.04
CA ASP A 136 -14.65 -4.15 -5.25
C ASP A 136 -15.94 -4.43 -6.04
N VAL A 137 -15.87 -5.24 -7.10
CA VAL A 137 -17.08 -5.75 -7.77
C VAL A 137 -17.69 -6.80 -6.85
N TYR A 138 -18.99 -6.67 -6.58
CA TYR A 138 -19.73 -7.58 -5.73
C TYR A 138 -20.05 -8.87 -6.49
N ASN A 139 -19.71 -10.02 -5.90
CA ASN A 139 -20.12 -11.33 -6.37
C ASN A 139 -21.33 -11.81 -5.55
N PRO A 140 -22.53 -11.92 -6.16
CA PRO A 140 -23.73 -12.39 -5.47
C PRO A 140 -23.66 -13.84 -4.99
N GLN A 141 -22.87 -14.69 -5.65
CA GLN A 141 -22.79 -16.12 -5.31
C GLN A 141 -21.97 -16.34 -4.04
N SER A 142 -20.80 -15.71 -3.95
CA SER A 142 -19.94 -15.79 -2.76
C SER A 142 -20.31 -14.76 -1.68
N LYS A 143 -21.18 -13.80 -1.99
CA LYS A 143 -21.53 -12.65 -1.14
C LYS A 143 -20.31 -11.84 -0.70
N THR A 144 -19.31 -11.73 -1.57
CA THR A 144 -18.05 -11.00 -1.30
C THR A 144 -17.74 -9.98 -2.38
N TYR A 145 -16.98 -8.95 -2.01
CA TYR A 145 -16.42 -7.95 -2.92
C TYR A 145 -15.00 -8.33 -3.32
N CYS A 146 -14.69 -8.26 -4.61
CA CYS A 146 -13.35 -8.59 -5.13
C CYS A 146 -12.27 -7.66 -4.56
N LYS A 147 -11.22 -8.23 -3.95
CA LYS A 147 -10.10 -7.48 -3.34
C LYS A 147 -8.82 -7.47 -4.16
N ARG A 148 -8.90 -7.88 -5.43
CA ARG A 148 -7.79 -7.71 -6.37
C ARG A 148 -7.60 -6.23 -6.69
N LEU A 149 -6.37 -5.83 -6.96
CA LEU A 149 -6.06 -4.48 -7.42
C LEU A 149 -6.83 -4.19 -8.71
N GLN A 150 -7.50 -3.04 -8.81
CA GLN A 150 -8.43 -2.76 -9.92
C GLN A 150 -7.75 -2.91 -11.29
N VAL A 151 -6.55 -2.35 -11.44
CA VAL A 151 -5.80 -2.37 -12.70
C VAL A 151 -5.29 -3.77 -13.10
N LEU A 152 -5.17 -4.70 -12.15
CA LEU A 152 -4.68 -6.07 -12.40
C LEU A 152 -5.74 -7.16 -12.28
N CYS A 153 -6.99 -6.82 -11.95
CA CYS A 153 -8.03 -7.82 -11.72
C CYS A 153 -8.34 -8.61 -13.01
N PRO A 154 -8.04 -9.92 -13.12
CA PRO A 154 -8.24 -10.69 -14.33
C PRO A 154 -9.73 -10.94 -14.63
N GLU A 155 -10.58 -10.89 -13.61
CA GLU A 155 -12.01 -11.16 -13.72
C GLU A 155 -12.81 -9.92 -14.18
N HIS A 156 -12.43 -8.75 -13.68
CA HIS A 156 -13.28 -7.55 -13.75
C HIS A 156 -12.59 -6.34 -14.37
N SER A 157 -11.26 -6.36 -14.54
CA SER A 157 -10.55 -5.33 -15.28
C SER A 157 -10.66 -5.63 -16.76
N ARG A 158 -11.43 -4.81 -17.49
CA ARG A 158 -11.55 -4.92 -18.94
C ARG A 158 -10.58 -3.94 -19.58
N ASP A 159 -9.59 -4.48 -20.29
CA ASP A 159 -8.69 -3.65 -21.09
C ASP A 159 -9.51 -2.93 -22.18
N PRO A 160 -9.39 -1.60 -22.32
CA PRO A 160 -10.13 -0.85 -23.33
C PRO A 160 -9.70 -1.28 -24.73
N LYS A 161 -10.64 -1.24 -25.68
CA LYS A 161 -10.34 -1.51 -27.09
C LYS A 161 -9.37 -0.44 -27.60
N VAL A 162 -8.13 -0.85 -27.83
CA VAL A 162 -7.06 -0.01 -28.38
C VAL A 162 -7.39 0.35 -29.83
N PRO A 163 -7.56 1.63 -30.21
CA PRO A 163 -7.71 2.06 -31.61
C PRO A 163 -6.52 1.64 -32.48
N VAL A 164 -6.71 1.61 -33.80
CA VAL A 164 -5.64 1.22 -34.74
C VAL A 164 -4.49 2.24 -34.70
N ASP A 165 -4.84 3.52 -34.57
CA ASP A 165 -3.94 4.66 -34.59
C ASP A 165 -3.43 5.06 -33.19
N GLU A 166 -3.64 4.23 -32.16
CA GLU A 166 -3.07 4.48 -30.84
C GLU A 166 -1.61 4.01 -30.82
N VAL A 167 -0.70 4.95 -30.55
CA VAL A 167 0.72 4.65 -30.31
C VAL A 167 0.91 3.86 -29.02
N CYS A 168 2.00 3.11 -28.95
CA CYS A 168 2.47 2.50 -27.72
C CYS A 168 2.65 3.55 -26.62
N GLY A 169 3.33 4.66 -26.94
CA GLY A 169 3.45 5.79 -26.04
C GLY A 169 4.35 5.58 -24.82
N CYS A 170 5.10 4.47 -24.75
CA CYS A 170 6.06 4.26 -23.66
C CYS A 170 7.16 5.33 -23.73
N PRO A 171 7.46 6.06 -22.64
CA PRO A 171 8.60 6.97 -22.58
C PRO A 171 9.89 6.21 -22.86
N LEU A 172 10.70 6.74 -23.77
CA LEU A 172 12.00 6.16 -24.10
C LEU A 172 13.06 6.68 -23.12
N VAL A 173 13.99 5.79 -22.78
CA VAL A 173 15.12 6.10 -21.89
C VAL A 173 16.43 5.82 -22.60
N LYS A 174 17.42 6.69 -22.37
CA LYS A 174 18.82 6.49 -22.72
C LYS A 174 19.56 5.98 -21.49
N ASN A 175 20.46 5.02 -21.67
CA ASN A 175 21.23 4.42 -20.58
C ASN A 175 20.35 3.96 -19.39
N VAL A 176 19.14 3.46 -19.66
CA VAL A 176 18.14 2.95 -18.69
C VAL A 176 17.52 4.03 -17.78
N PHE A 177 18.22 5.12 -17.48
CA PHE A 177 17.82 6.10 -16.46
C PHE A 177 17.44 7.48 -17.01
N GLU A 178 17.97 7.87 -18.16
CA GLU A 178 17.78 9.23 -18.70
C GLU A 178 16.57 9.26 -19.61
N LEU A 179 15.51 9.98 -19.21
CA LEU A 179 14.35 10.19 -20.07
C LEU A 179 14.77 11.01 -21.29
N THR A 180 14.54 10.48 -22.50
CA THR A 180 14.87 11.19 -23.74
C THR A 180 13.85 12.28 -24.08
N GLY A 181 12.69 12.26 -23.42
CA GLY A 181 11.53 13.10 -23.76
C GLY A 181 10.74 12.59 -24.96
N GLU A 182 11.19 11.51 -25.59
CA GLU A 182 10.51 10.86 -26.71
C GLU A 182 9.65 9.69 -26.25
N TYR A 183 8.68 9.34 -27.09
CA TYR A 183 7.76 8.22 -26.86
C TYR A 183 7.89 7.17 -27.95
N CYS A 184 7.62 5.91 -27.61
CA CYS A 184 7.52 4.83 -28.58
C CYS A 184 6.33 5.08 -29.54
N LYS A 185 6.63 5.37 -30.81
CA LYS A 185 5.64 5.68 -31.86
C LYS A 185 5.09 4.45 -32.61
N VAL A 186 5.54 3.25 -32.26
CA VAL A 186 5.01 1.99 -32.81
C VAL A 186 3.54 1.85 -32.42
N SER A 187 2.69 1.31 -33.32
CA SER A 187 1.31 0.98 -32.98
C SER A 187 1.24 0.10 -31.72
N LYS A 188 0.38 0.48 -30.76
CA LYS A 188 0.21 -0.22 -29.48
C LYS A 188 -0.17 -1.69 -29.66
N ARG A 189 -0.87 -2.04 -30.75
CA ARG A 189 -1.25 -3.42 -31.08
C ARG A 189 -0.08 -4.27 -31.56
N LYS A 190 0.93 -3.64 -32.18
CA LYS A 190 2.13 -4.30 -32.74
C LYS A 190 3.32 -4.28 -31.77
N CYS A 191 3.37 -3.34 -30.83
CA CYS A 191 4.51 -3.18 -29.93
C CYS A 191 4.65 -4.35 -28.93
N ASN A 192 5.68 -5.18 -29.12
CA ASN A 192 6.01 -6.25 -28.18
C ASN A 192 6.98 -5.80 -27.08
N LYS A 193 7.86 -4.82 -27.36
CA LYS A 193 8.88 -4.34 -26.41
C LYS A 193 8.27 -3.72 -25.14
N HIS A 194 7.10 -3.07 -25.26
CA HIS A 194 6.44 -2.35 -24.16
C HIS A 194 5.01 -2.87 -23.94
N TYR A 195 4.81 -4.18 -24.02
CA TYR A 195 3.49 -4.79 -23.87
C TYR A 195 2.87 -4.44 -22.51
N ASN A 196 1.64 -3.87 -22.52
CA ASN A 196 0.89 -3.46 -21.33
C ASN A 196 1.63 -2.51 -20.36
N TRP A 197 2.62 -1.74 -20.82
CA TRP A 197 3.43 -0.88 -19.93
C TRP A 197 2.57 0.10 -19.10
N GLU A 198 1.50 0.68 -19.67
CA GLU A 198 0.59 1.58 -18.94
C GLU A 198 -0.07 0.88 -17.74
N LYS A 199 -0.56 -0.35 -17.97
CA LYS A 199 -1.22 -1.19 -16.96
C LYS A 199 -0.22 -1.54 -15.85
N LEU A 200 1.01 -1.90 -16.22
CA LEU A 200 2.07 -2.23 -15.28
C LEU A 200 2.52 -1.02 -14.44
N ARG A 201 2.70 0.16 -15.05
CA ARG A 201 3.09 1.38 -14.33
C ARG A 201 2.00 1.88 -13.40
N ARG A 202 0.73 1.82 -13.82
CA ARG A 202 -0.41 2.10 -12.93
C ARG A 202 -0.42 1.14 -11.74
N ALA A 203 -0.21 -0.16 -11.99
CA ALA A 203 -0.17 -1.17 -10.95
C ALA A 203 0.98 -0.95 -9.95
N GLU A 204 2.15 -0.52 -10.42
CA GLU A 204 3.29 -0.20 -9.57
C GLU A 204 2.98 0.94 -8.60
N VAL A 205 2.41 2.05 -9.10
CA VAL A 205 2.00 3.19 -8.26
C VAL A 205 0.90 2.79 -7.29
N ASP A 206 -0.10 2.06 -7.74
CA ASP A 206 -1.21 1.59 -6.90
C ASP A 206 -0.74 0.61 -5.82
N LEU A 207 0.24 -0.26 -6.11
CA LEU A 207 0.82 -1.17 -5.12
C LEU A 207 1.56 -0.40 -4.03
N GLU A 208 2.32 0.63 -4.38
CA GLU A 208 2.96 1.52 -3.40
C GLU A 208 1.92 2.26 -2.54
N ARG A 209 0.84 2.78 -3.14
CA ARG A 209 -0.27 3.39 -2.39
C ARG A 209 -0.86 2.43 -1.39
N VAL A 210 -1.13 1.18 -1.79
CA VAL A 210 -1.65 0.12 -0.91
C VAL A 210 -0.67 -0.18 0.24
N ARG A 211 0.64 -0.27 -0.02
CA ARG A 211 1.66 -0.47 1.03
C ARG A 211 1.66 0.66 2.06
N VAL A 212 1.53 1.91 1.61
CA VAL A 212 1.49 3.07 2.53
C VAL A 212 0.19 3.07 3.35
N TRP A 213 -0.95 2.71 2.75
CA TRP A 213 -2.21 2.53 3.47
C TRP A 213 -2.12 1.46 4.55
N TYR A 214 -1.55 0.28 4.24
CA TYR A 214 -1.32 -0.77 5.24
C TYR A 214 -0.42 -0.27 6.38
N LYS A 215 0.62 0.52 6.05
CA LYS A 215 1.47 1.10 7.08
C LYS A 215 0.72 2.08 7.97
N LEU A 216 -0.16 2.92 7.42
CA LEU A 216 -0.99 3.82 8.20
C LEU A 216 -1.94 3.07 9.14
N ASP A 217 -2.58 2.01 8.64
CA ASP A 217 -3.47 1.16 9.45
C ASP A 217 -2.72 0.52 10.64
N GLU A 218 -1.54 -0.05 10.38
CA GLU A 218 -0.66 -0.58 11.42
C GLU A 218 -0.31 0.50 12.47
N LEU A 219 0.01 1.72 12.03
CA LEU A 219 0.35 2.82 12.92
C LEU A 219 -0.84 3.30 13.76
N PHE A 220 -2.05 3.30 13.21
CA PHE A 220 -3.25 3.62 13.97
C PHE A 220 -3.55 2.57 15.03
N GLU A 221 -3.37 1.30 14.70
CA GLU A 221 -3.55 0.21 15.65
C GLU A 221 -2.47 0.24 16.75
N GLN A 222 -1.22 0.54 16.41
CA GLN A 222 -0.15 0.79 17.39
C GLN A 222 -0.48 1.96 18.31
N GLU A 223 -0.96 3.09 17.76
CA GLU A 223 -1.39 4.23 18.56
C GLU A 223 -2.51 3.87 19.52
N ARG A 224 -3.53 3.14 19.04
CA ARG A 224 -4.65 2.65 19.84
C ARG A 224 -4.17 1.76 20.99
N ASN A 225 -3.25 0.85 20.71
CA ASN A 225 -2.69 -0.05 21.72
C ASN A 225 -1.90 0.70 22.79
N VAL A 226 -1.06 1.66 22.41
CA VAL A 226 -0.31 2.49 23.38
C VAL A 226 -1.27 3.34 24.22
N ARG A 227 -2.26 4.00 23.60
CA ARG A 227 -3.26 4.78 24.34
C ARG A 227 -4.05 3.91 25.32
N THR A 228 -4.51 2.74 24.89
CA THR A 228 -5.23 1.79 25.74
C THR A 228 -4.35 1.33 26.91
N ALA A 229 -3.07 1.01 26.66
CA ALA A 229 -2.14 0.64 27.72
C ALA A 229 -1.91 1.77 28.72
N MET A 230 -1.81 3.03 28.26
CA MET A 230 -1.69 4.19 29.14
C MET A 230 -2.97 4.42 29.97
N THR A 231 -4.15 4.33 29.36
CA THR A 231 -5.44 4.44 30.06
C THR A 231 -5.63 3.31 31.09
N ASN A 232 -5.23 2.08 30.76
CA ASN A 232 -5.31 0.95 31.69
C ASN A 232 -4.46 1.16 32.94
N ARG A 233 -3.29 1.82 32.83
CA ARG A 233 -2.44 2.16 33.99
C ARG A 233 -3.07 3.23 34.88
N ALA A 234 -3.73 4.22 34.28
CA ALA A 234 -4.50 5.24 35.00
C ALA A 234 -5.93 4.78 35.37
N GLY A 235 -6.28 3.52 35.10
CA GLY A 235 -7.61 2.99 35.33
C GLY A 235 -7.88 2.72 36.81
N LEU A 236 -9.15 2.80 37.21
CA LEU A 236 -9.62 2.56 38.58
C LEU A 236 -9.02 1.28 39.19
N LEU A 237 -9.11 0.15 38.49
CA LEU A 237 -8.58 -1.13 38.97
C LEU A 237 -7.07 -1.10 39.15
N ALA A 238 -6.33 -0.49 38.22
CA ALA A 238 -4.88 -0.41 38.32
C ALA A 238 -4.44 0.43 39.53
N LEU A 239 -5.07 1.59 39.75
CA LEU A 239 -4.82 2.47 40.88
C LEU A 239 -5.19 1.83 42.23
N MET A 240 -6.19 0.95 42.24
CA MET A 240 -6.63 0.24 43.44
C MET A 240 -5.75 -0.98 43.77
N LEU A 241 -5.21 -1.67 42.75
CA LEU A 241 -4.48 -2.93 42.90
C LEU A 241 -2.96 -2.77 42.96
N HIS A 242 -2.41 -1.70 42.39
CA HIS A 242 -0.97 -1.50 42.29
C HIS A 242 -0.56 -0.21 43.01
N GLN A 243 0.55 -0.29 43.73
CA GLN A 243 1.15 0.84 44.41
C GLN A 243 2.66 0.78 44.17
N THR A 244 3.22 1.89 43.71
CA THR A 244 4.67 2.08 43.72
C THR A 244 5.06 2.65 45.08
N ILE A 245 5.95 1.96 45.79
CA ILE A 245 6.48 2.41 47.08
C ILE A 245 7.86 3.01 46.83
N GLN A 246 8.00 4.30 47.12
CA GLN A 246 9.29 4.99 47.07
C GLN A 246 9.97 4.82 48.42
N HIS A 247 11.15 4.20 48.44
CA HIS A 247 11.92 3.97 49.67
C HIS A 247 12.88 5.11 50.02
N ASP A 248 13.20 5.99 49.05
CA ASP A 248 14.08 7.15 49.24
C ASP A 248 13.25 8.44 49.35
N PRO A 249 13.25 9.14 50.49
CA PRO A 249 12.45 10.35 50.70
C PRO A 249 12.96 11.58 49.91
N LEU A 250 14.15 11.53 49.30
CA LEU A 250 14.75 12.66 48.58
C LEU A 250 14.43 12.67 47.07
N THR A 251 13.93 11.56 46.50
CA THR A 251 13.77 11.37 45.04
C THR A 251 12.31 11.14 44.63
N THR A 252 11.47 12.18 44.70
CA THR A 252 10.06 12.11 44.24
C THR A 252 9.88 11.85 42.74
N ASP A 253 10.96 11.97 41.97
CA ASP A 253 10.99 11.65 40.55
C ASP A 253 11.46 10.21 40.32
N LEU A 254 10.56 9.36 39.83
CA LEU A 254 10.86 7.96 39.51
C LEU A 254 11.58 7.79 38.16
N ARG A 255 11.86 8.88 37.45
CA ARG A 255 12.63 8.88 36.20
C ARG A 255 14.13 8.81 36.49
N SER A 256 14.87 8.07 35.67
CA SER A 256 16.33 8.02 35.76
C SER A 256 16.93 9.37 35.33
N ASN A 257 17.66 10.05 36.22
CA ASN A 257 18.53 11.16 35.81
C ASN A 257 19.55 10.63 34.81
N LYS A 258 19.56 11.19 33.60
CA LYS A 258 20.53 10.81 32.55
C LYS A 258 21.96 11.32 32.80
N ASP A 259 22.17 12.10 33.87
CA ASP A 259 23.46 12.68 34.23
C ASP A 259 24.20 11.89 35.33
N ARG A 260 24.17 10.55 35.25
CA ARG A 260 25.01 9.71 36.10
C ARG A 260 25.57 8.51 35.36
#